data_AF-A0A6N3CMR9-F1
#
_entry.id   AF-A0A6N3CMR9-F1
#
_cell.length_a   1.000
_cell.length_b   1.000
_cell.length_c   1.000
_cell.angle_alpha   90.00
_cell.angle_beta   90.00
_cell.angle_gamma   90.00
#
_symmetry.space_group_name_H-M   'P 1'
#
loop_
_entity.id
_entity.type
_entity.pdbx_description
1 polymer ?
#
loop_
_entity_poly.entity_id
_entity_poly.type
_entity_poly.pdbx_seq_one_letter_code
_entity_poly.pdbx_strand_id
1 'polypeptide(L)' 'MNQTTQTQPVNRLYKSRIFAMLYSDRKDLLDLYNAVSGKHYEDPELL' A
#
# COMPACT_ATOMS: atom_id res chain seq x y z
N MET A 1 8.76 10.23 -34.11
CA MET A 1 7.63 10.80 -33.34
C MET A 1 7.81 10.39 -31.89
N ASN A 2 8.27 11.30 -31.04
CA ASN A 2 8.52 11.00 -29.63
C ASN A 2 7.26 11.38 -28.85
N GLN A 3 6.50 10.37 -28.42
CA GLN A 3 5.35 10.59 -27.56
C GLN A 3 5.87 10.89 -26.14
N THR A 4 5.95 12.16 -25.79
CA THR A 4 6.12 12.57 -24.39
C THR A 4 4.79 12.32 -23.69
N THR A 5 4.63 11.14 -23.10
CA THR A 5 3.49 10.82 -22.26
C THR A 5 3.51 11.80 -21.08
N GLN A 6 2.65 12.83 -21.11
CA GLN A 6 2.47 13.71 -19.98
C GLN A 6 1.86 12.89 -18.84
N THR A 7 2.70 12.49 -17.89
CA THR A 7 2.24 11.79 -16.69
C THR A 7 1.42 12.76 -15.87
N GLN A 8 0.12 12.48 -15.73
CA GLN A 8 -0.76 13.23 -14.85
C GLN A 8 -0.16 13.26 -13.43
N PRO A 9 -0.24 14.40 -12.71
CA PRO A 9 0.27 14.49 -11.36
C PRO A 9 -0.45 13.49 -10.44
N VAL A 10 0.32 12.70 -9.69
CA VAL A 10 -0.23 11.70 -8.78
C VAL A 10 -0.87 12.37 -7.57
N ASN A 11 -2.16 12.14 -7.34
CA ASN A 11 -2.83 12.56 -6.11
C ASN A 11 -2.47 11.61 -4.95
N ARG A 12 -1.48 12.02 -4.15
CA ARG A 12 -1.01 11.24 -3.00
C ARG A 12 -2.08 11.07 -1.93
N LEU A 13 -2.86 12.12 -1.64
CA LEU A 13 -3.90 12.08 -0.62
C LEU A 13 -4.99 11.06 -0.96
N TYR A 14 -5.40 11.01 -2.23
CA TYR A 14 -6.35 10.02 -2.71
C TYR A 14 -5.81 8.59 -2.50
N LYS A 15 -4.55 8.33 -2.91
CA LYS A 15 -3.92 7.02 -2.70
C LYS A 15 -3.83 6.64 -1.22
N SER A 16 -3.45 7.57 -0.35
CA SER A 16 -3.40 7.33 1.11
C SER A 16 -4.76 6.97 1.70
N ARG A 17 -5.84 7.61 1.23
CA ARG A 17 -7.21 7.27 1.67
C ARG A 17 -7.61 5.86 1.24
N ILE A 18 -7.36 5.49 -0.02
CA ILE A 18 -7.63 4.14 -0.52
C ILE A 18 -6.81 3.11 0.26
N PHE A 19 -5.53 3.39 0.54
CA PHE A 19 -4.69 2.51 1.34
C PHE A 19 -5.26 2.29 2.74
N ALA A 20 -5.67 3.36 3.43
CA ALA A 20 -6.27 3.24 4.77
C ALA A 20 -7.61 2.48 4.76
N MET A 21 -8.38 2.57 3.68
CA MET A 21 -9.62 1.79 3.52
C MET A 21 -9.36 0.32 3.23
N LEU A 22 -8.35 -0.01 2.42
CA LEU A 22 -8.02 -1.40 2.06
C LEU A 22 -7.35 -2.16 3.19
N TYR A 23 -6.53 -1.48 4.00
CA TYR A 23 -5.74 -2.09 5.07
C TYR A 23 -6.19 -1.60 6.44
N SER A 24 -7.51 -1.44 6.62
CA SER A 24 -8.08 -1.08 7.91
C SER A 24 -8.04 -2.23 8.92
N ASP A 25 -8.05 -3.48 8.43
CA ASP A 25 -7.88 -4.66 9.27
C ASP A 25 -6.39 -4.93 9.54
N ARG A 26 -6.06 -5.26 10.80
CA ARG A 26 -4.67 -5.50 11.22
C ARG A 26 -4.04 -6.70 10.52
N LYS A 27 -4.82 -7.72 10.16
CA LYS A 27 -4.32 -8.90 9.42
C LYS A 27 -3.95 -8.53 8.00
N ASP A 28 -4.81 -7.77 7.32
CA ASP A 28 -4.53 -7.32 5.96
C ASP A 28 -3.28 -6.43 5.92
N LEU A 29 -3.12 -5.56 6.93
CA LEU A 29 -1.92 -4.74 7.08
C LEU A 29 -0.68 -5.59 7.34
N LEU A 30 -0.81 -6.64 8.16
CA LEU A 30 0.27 -7.57 8.44
C LEU A 30 0.71 -8.37 7.21
N ASP A 31 -0.24 -8.87 6.43
CA ASP A 31 0.03 -9.60 5.19
C ASP A 31 0.78 -8.72 4.19
N LEU A 32 0.36 -7.46 4.05
CA LEU A 32 1.08 -6.50 3.22
C LEU A 32 2.51 -6.26 3.73
N TYR A 33 2.68 -6.06 5.04
CA TYR A 33 3.99 -5.83 5.63
C TYR A 33 4.91 -7.03 5.41
N ASN A 34 4.41 -8.25 5.62
CA ASN A 34 5.11 -9.50 5.36
C ASN A 34 5.51 -9.59 3.87
N ALA A 35 4.59 -9.32 2.95
CA ALA A 35 4.85 -9.37 1.50
C ALA A 35 5.90 -8.36 1.03
N VAL A 36 5.88 -7.13 1.56
CA VAL A 36 6.84 -6.08 1.20
C VAL A 36 8.22 -6.31 1.83
N SER A 37 8.26 -6.80 3.06
CA SER A 37 9.51 -6.97 3.81
C SER A 37 10.15 -8.36 3.66
N GLY A 38 9.44 -9.34 3.09
CA GLY A 38 9.86 -10.74 3.03
C GLY A 38 9.86 -11.44 4.40
N LYS A 39 9.20 -10.84 5.40
CA LYS A 39 9.08 -11.40 6.75
C LYS A 39 7.81 -12.25 6.85
N HIS A 40 7.66 -12.94 7.98
CA HIS A 40 6.55 -13.87 8.23
C HIS A 40 6.11 -13.80 9.70
N TYR A 41 5.55 -12.66 10.12
CA TYR A 41 4.86 -12.60 11.40
C TYR A 41 3.46 -13.17 11.26
N GLU A 42 2.98 -13.81 12.32
CA GLU A 42 1.65 -14.44 12.36
C GLU A 42 0.71 -13.72 13.35
N ASP A 43 1.27 -12.92 14.26
CA ASP A 43 0.50 -12.17 15.25
C ASP A 43 0.27 -10.72 14.77
N PRO A 44 -0.95 -10.35 14.37
CA PRO A 44 -1.29 -9.01 13.91
C PRO A 44 -1.25 -7.95 15.01
N GLU A 45 -1.15 -8.33 16.30
CA GLU A 45 -1.00 -7.39 17.41
C GLU A 45 0.44 -6.94 17.65
N LEU A 46 1.41 -7.48 16.89
CA LEU A 46 2.82 -7.07 16.93
C LEU A 46 3.12 -5.84 16.05
N LEU A 47 2.12 -5.34 15.31
CA LEU A 47 2.18 -4.12 14.49
C LEU A 47 1.54 -2.92 15.18
#